data_AF-A0AAN9J6T9-F1
#
_entry.id   AF-A0AAN9J6T9-F1
#
_cell.length_a   1.000
_cell.length_b   1.000
_cell.length_c   1.000
_cell.angle_alpha   90.00
_cell.angle_beta   90.00
_cell.angle_gamma   90.00
#
_symmetry.space_group_name_H-M   'P 1'
#
loop_
_entity.id
_entity.type
_entity.pdbx_description
1 polymer ?
#
loop_
_entity_poly.entity_id
_entity_poly.type
_entity_poly.pdbx_seq_one_letter_code
_entity_poly.pdbx_strand_id
1 'polypeptide(L)'
;MRLCTSISSLQRQAFKINSPLLNCIIEHIALFEDGGFLMPEFLSKVILPHASGILRTQYDKNKDIKTIFKFSELYAILMKNMQQARYEYTIMDLAKAYNGYSIYFSAFLDFRGRIYCSGIFHFHERDLARSLLLLDCKDSKSYDDEAEFLK
;
A
#
# COMPACT_ATOMS: atom_id res chain seq x y z
N MET A 1 14.21 -17.15 25.74
CA MET A 1 13.76 -15.74 25.90
C MET A 1 14.18 -14.80 24.76
N ARG A 2 15.27 -15.07 24.01
CA ARG A 2 15.78 -14.16 22.94
C ARG A 2 14.78 -13.85 21.82
N LEU A 3 13.99 -14.83 21.37
CA LEU A 3 13.03 -14.65 20.27
C LEU A 3 11.95 -13.61 20.62
N CYS A 4 11.32 -13.74 21.80
CA CYS A 4 10.30 -12.79 22.25
C CYS A 4 10.89 -11.38 22.37
N THR A 5 12.11 -11.24 22.91
CA THR A 5 12.81 -9.95 22.99
C THR A 5 13.03 -9.34 21.61
N SER A 6 13.46 -10.12 20.62
CA SER A 6 13.66 -9.63 19.24
C SER A 6 12.34 -9.19 18.59
N ILE A 7 11.27 -9.98 18.71
CA ILE A 7 9.95 -9.62 18.16
C ILE A 7 9.42 -8.36 18.84
N SER A 8 9.45 -8.28 20.17
CA SER A 8 9.02 -7.09 20.90
C SER A 8 9.86 -5.87 20.53
N SER A 9 11.16 -6.04 20.24
CA SER A 9 12.00 -4.94 19.77
C SER A 9 11.57 -4.45 18.40
N LEU A 10 11.26 -5.35 17.47
CA LEU A 10 10.76 -4.99 16.14
C LEU A 10 9.43 -4.23 16.23
N GLN A 11 8.49 -4.72 17.06
CA GLN A 11 7.18 -4.11 17.24
C GLN A 11 7.22 -2.73 17.92
N ARG A 12 8.29 -2.43 18.67
CA ARG A 12 8.51 -1.12 19.30
C ARG A 12 8.98 -0.04 18.33
N GLN A 13 9.36 -0.40 17.10
CA GLN A 13 9.71 0.59 16.10
C GLN A 13 8.47 1.37 15.68
N ALA A 14 8.48 2.67 15.94
CA ALA A 14 7.44 3.59 15.49
C ALA A 14 7.64 3.93 14.00
N PHE A 15 6.54 4.06 13.29
CA PHE A 15 6.47 4.55 11.91
C PHE A 15 5.57 5.78 11.85
N LYS A 16 5.73 6.58 10.79
CA LYS A 16 4.85 7.70 10.48
C LYS A 16 4.56 7.73 8.99
N ILE A 17 3.49 8.42 8.63
CA ILE A 17 3.15 8.66 7.23
C ILE A 17 4.18 9.61 6.60
N ASN A 18 4.62 9.28 5.39
CA ASN A 18 5.35 10.18 4.52
C ASN A 18 4.40 11.26 3.97
N SER A 19 4.01 12.21 4.82
CA SER A 19 3.04 13.25 4.47
C SER A 19 3.44 14.05 3.22
N PRO A 20 4.73 14.44 3.01
CA PRO A 20 5.14 15.12 1.79
C PRO A 20 4.86 14.32 0.52
N LEU A 21 5.19 13.01 0.53
CA LEU A 21 4.89 12.14 -0.61
C LEU A 21 3.38 11.96 -0.80
N LEU A 22 2.65 11.71 0.28
CA LEU A 22 1.19 11.53 0.22
C LEU A 22 0.50 12.76 -0.39
N ASN A 23 0.87 13.96 0.07
CA ASN A 23 0.33 15.21 -0.46
C ASN A 23 0.71 15.40 -1.93
N CYS A 24 1.96 15.11 -2.31
CA CYS A 24 2.40 15.17 -3.70
C CYS A 24 1.57 14.28 -4.62
N ILE A 25 1.29 13.03 -4.20
CA ILE A 25 0.44 12.10 -4.97
C ILE A 25 -0.99 12.63 -5.09
N ILE A 26 -1.58 13.13 -4.00
CA ILE A 26 -2.95 13.65 -4.00
C ILE A 26 -3.08 14.89 -4.88
N GLU A 27 -2.15 15.83 -4.79
CA GLU A 27 -2.15 17.09 -5.56
C GLU A 27 -1.96 16.85 -7.06
N HIS A 28 -1.24 15.79 -7.43
CA HIS A 28 -0.86 15.50 -8.82
C HIS A 28 -1.41 14.17 -9.33
N ILE A 29 -2.56 13.71 -8.81
CA ILE A 29 -3.07 12.35 -9.05
C ILE A 29 -3.16 11.99 -10.54
N ALA A 30 -3.61 12.93 -11.37
CA ALA A 30 -3.71 12.75 -12.81
C ALA A 30 -2.35 12.42 -13.45
N LEU A 31 -1.26 13.05 -12.99
CA LEU A 31 0.09 12.77 -13.51
C LEU A 31 0.56 11.35 -13.15
N PHE A 32 0.20 10.86 -11.97
CA PHE A 32 0.53 9.49 -11.56
C PHE A 32 -0.31 8.46 -12.32
N GLU A 33 -1.57 8.76 -12.60
CA GLU A 33 -2.44 7.91 -13.43
C GLU A 33 -1.98 7.87 -14.89
N ASP A 34 -1.73 9.02 -15.50
CA ASP A 34 -1.26 9.14 -16.89
C ASP A 34 0.13 8.50 -17.07
N GLY A 35 0.98 8.61 -16.05
CA GLY A 35 2.30 7.96 -16.02
C GLY A 35 2.27 6.45 -15.76
N GLY A 36 1.09 5.88 -15.43
CA GLY A 36 0.94 4.46 -15.10
C GLY A 36 1.50 4.06 -13.73
N PHE A 37 1.78 5.03 -12.86
CA PHE A 37 2.23 4.82 -11.48
C PHE A 37 1.07 4.54 -10.52
N LEU A 38 -0.14 4.97 -10.89
CA LEU A 38 -1.38 4.72 -10.17
C LEU A 38 -2.44 4.24 -11.17
N MET A 39 -3.31 3.31 -10.76
CA MET A 39 -4.48 2.99 -11.56
C MET A 39 -5.51 4.13 -11.51
N PRO A 40 -6.30 4.32 -12.57
CA PRO A 40 -7.38 5.31 -12.56
C PRO A 40 -8.38 5.12 -11.40
N GLU A 41 -8.70 6.19 -10.66
CA GLU A 41 -9.56 6.14 -9.48
C GLU A 41 -10.92 5.52 -9.77
N PHE A 42 -11.50 5.83 -10.93
CA PHE A 42 -12.83 5.34 -11.28
C PHE A 42 -12.89 3.79 -11.25
N LEU A 43 -11.79 3.09 -11.56
CA LEU A 43 -11.73 1.64 -11.50
C LEU A 43 -11.89 1.09 -10.08
N SER A 44 -11.51 1.88 -9.06
CA SER A 44 -11.71 1.49 -7.66
C SER A 44 -13.21 1.47 -7.28
N LYS A 45 -13.99 2.39 -7.87
CA LYS A 45 -15.41 2.64 -7.56
C LYS A 45 -16.38 1.83 -8.42
N VAL A 46 -15.93 1.34 -9.58
CA VAL A 46 -16.79 0.61 -10.52
C VAL A 46 -17.15 -0.79 -10.01
N ILE A 47 -18.37 -1.22 -10.33
CA ILE A 47 -18.91 -2.56 -10.05
C ILE A 47 -18.57 -3.50 -11.20
N LEU A 48 -17.96 -4.65 -10.88
CA LEU A 48 -17.40 -5.58 -11.88
C LEU A 48 -18.45 -6.11 -12.88
N PRO A 49 -19.65 -6.57 -12.47
CA PRO A 49 -20.72 -6.92 -13.40
C PRO A 49 -21.08 -5.84 -14.43
N HIS A 50 -21.10 -4.57 -14.02
CA HIS A 50 -21.40 -3.46 -14.92
C HIS A 50 -20.26 -3.24 -15.92
N ALA A 51 -19.02 -3.19 -15.43
CA ALA A 51 -17.83 -3.06 -16.28
C ALA A 51 -17.69 -4.21 -17.27
N SER A 52 -17.94 -5.45 -16.84
CA SER A 52 -17.83 -6.63 -17.68
C SER A 52 -18.93 -6.69 -18.75
N GLY A 53 -20.14 -6.18 -18.45
CA GLY A 53 -21.21 -6.00 -19.43
C GLY A 53 -20.84 -5.01 -20.53
N ILE A 54 -20.23 -3.87 -20.16
CA ILE A 54 -19.69 -2.90 -21.12
C ILE A 54 -18.57 -3.55 -21.95
N LEU A 55 -17.62 -4.20 -21.30
CA LEU A 55 -16.50 -4.88 -21.96
C LEU A 55 -17.00 -5.93 -22.96
N ARG A 56 -18.02 -6.73 -22.60
CA ARG A 56 -18.63 -7.72 -23.49
C ARG A 56 -19.23 -7.05 -24.72
N THR A 57 -20.02 -6.00 -24.51
CA THR A 57 -20.66 -5.25 -25.59
C THR A 57 -19.63 -4.68 -26.57
N GLN A 58 -18.52 -4.13 -26.06
CA GLN A 58 -17.45 -3.58 -26.90
C GLN A 58 -16.63 -4.66 -27.61
N TYR A 59 -16.30 -5.74 -26.89
CA TYR A 59 -15.66 -6.92 -27.46
C TYR A 59 -16.48 -7.47 -28.62
N ASP A 60 -17.81 -7.56 -28.46
CA ASP A 60 -18.66 -8.16 -29.47
C ASP A 60 -18.74 -7.36 -30.77
N LYS A 61 -18.65 -6.03 -30.66
CA LYS A 61 -18.65 -5.10 -31.79
C LYS A 61 -17.30 -5.00 -32.50
N ASN A 62 -16.19 -5.28 -31.82
CA ASN A 62 -14.85 -5.09 -32.36
C ASN A 62 -14.26 -6.41 -32.89
N LYS A 63 -14.33 -6.60 -34.22
CA LYS A 63 -13.81 -7.82 -34.87
C LYS A 63 -12.29 -7.95 -34.75
N ASP A 64 -11.56 -6.84 -34.76
CA ASP A 64 -10.09 -6.86 -34.72
C ASP A 64 -9.58 -7.38 -33.37
N ILE A 65 -10.16 -6.89 -32.27
CA ILE A 65 -9.84 -7.37 -30.92
C ILE A 65 -10.08 -8.88 -30.79
N LYS A 66 -11.15 -9.42 -31.41
CA LYS A 66 -11.46 -10.86 -31.36
C LYS A 66 -10.39 -11.73 -32.03
N THR A 67 -9.58 -11.17 -32.93
CA THR A 67 -8.47 -11.90 -33.57
C THR A 67 -7.25 -12.02 -32.66
N ILE A 68 -7.12 -11.12 -31.68
CA ILE A 68 -5.94 -11.01 -30.83
C ILE A 68 -6.20 -11.60 -29.43
N PHE A 69 -7.36 -11.30 -28.86
CA PHE A 69 -7.70 -11.65 -27.48
C PHE A 69 -8.98 -12.47 -27.39
N LYS A 70 -9.01 -13.39 -26.44
CA LYS A 70 -10.24 -13.99 -25.95
C LYS A 70 -10.90 -13.06 -24.95
N PHE A 71 -12.24 -13.05 -24.91
CA PHE A 71 -12.98 -12.28 -23.91
C PHE A 71 -12.53 -12.58 -22.47
N SER A 72 -12.20 -13.83 -22.16
CA SER A 72 -11.72 -14.23 -20.81
C SER A 72 -10.42 -13.54 -20.41
N GLU A 73 -9.52 -13.27 -21.37
CA GLU A 73 -8.25 -12.60 -21.13
C GLU A 73 -8.48 -11.12 -20.81
N LEU A 74 -9.32 -10.46 -21.60
CA LEU A 74 -9.71 -9.06 -21.35
C LEU A 74 -10.45 -8.90 -20.03
N TYR A 75 -11.32 -9.86 -19.69
CA TYR A 75 -12.02 -9.88 -18.41
C TYR A 75 -11.04 -10.04 -17.23
N ALA A 76 -10.04 -10.91 -17.35
CA ALA A 76 -9.01 -11.07 -16.33
C ALA A 76 -8.17 -9.80 -16.15
N ILE A 77 -7.81 -9.12 -17.25
CA ILE A 77 -7.11 -7.82 -17.23
C ILE A 77 -7.96 -6.77 -16.52
N LEU A 78 -9.23 -6.64 -16.90
CA LEU A 78 -10.16 -5.70 -16.25
C LEU A 78 -10.24 -5.96 -14.73
N MET A 79 -10.46 -7.21 -14.34
CA MET A 79 -10.56 -7.59 -12.93
C MET A 79 -9.28 -7.23 -12.17
N LYS A 80 -8.10 -7.54 -12.74
CA LYS A 80 -6.81 -7.22 -12.14
C LYS A 80 -6.64 -5.71 -11.95
N ASN A 81 -6.95 -4.91 -12.96
CA ASN A 81 -6.82 -3.46 -12.90
C ASN A 81 -7.77 -2.86 -11.85
N MET A 82 -9.01 -3.35 -11.77
CA MET A 82 -9.97 -2.94 -10.75
C MET A 82 -9.50 -3.30 -9.33
N GLN A 83 -8.95 -4.51 -9.13
CA GLN A 83 -8.40 -4.92 -7.84
C GLN A 83 -7.19 -4.08 -7.44
N GLN A 84 -6.31 -3.78 -8.40
CA GLN A 84 -5.15 -2.94 -8.18
C GLN A 84 -5.56 -1.52 -7.78
N ALA A 85 -6.51 -0.90 -8.52
CA ALA A 85 -7.05 0.40 -8.16
C ALA A 85 -7.64 0.40 -6.74
N ARG A 86 -8.47 -0.58 -6.39
CA ARG A 86 -9.03 -0.69 -5.03
C ARG A 86 -7.95 -0.77 -3.97
N TYR A 87 -6.92 -1.59 -4.19
CA TYR A 87 -5.80 -1.69 -3.27
C TYR A 87 -5.12 -0.33 -3.11
N GLU A 88 -4.69 0.29 -4.21
CA GLU A 88 -3.92 1.54 -4.18
C GLU A 88 -4.68 2.67 -3.47
N TYR A 89 -5.96 2.86 -3.81
CA TYR A 89 -6.79 3.88 -3.17
C TYR A 89 -7.10 3.56 -1.71
N THR A 90 -7.27 2.27 -1.36
CA THR A 90 -7.41 1.88 0.07
C THR A 90 -6.14 2.21 0.86
N ILE A 91 -4.96 1.96 0.28
CA ILE A 91 -3.67 2.32 0.90
C ILE A 91 -3.56 3.83 1.10
N MET A 92 -3.92 4.62 0.08
CA MET A 92 -3.93 6.09 0.20
C MET A 92 -4.90 6.57 1.27
N ASP A 93 -6.10 6.00 1.36
CA ASP A 93 -7.09 6.39 2.37
C ASP A 93 -6.65 6.01 3.79
N LEU A 94 -6.02 4.85 3.98
CA LEU A 94 -5.38 4.48 5.24
C LEU A 94 -4.24 5.45 5.59
N ALA A 95 -3.41 5.81 4.62
CA ALA A 95 -2.32 6.77 4.84
C ALA A 95 -2.86 8.16 5.23
N LYS A 96 -3.96 8.62 4.62
CA LYS A 96 -4.65 9.86 5.04
C LYS A 96 -5.16 9.75 6.47
N ALA A 97 -5.83 8.63 6.81
CA ALA A 97 -6.42 8.42 8.13
C ALA A 97 -5.36 8.37 9.26
N TYR A 98 -4.19 7.79 8.98
CA TYR A 98 -3.08 7.69 9.94
C TYR A 98 -2.11 8.88 9.89
N ASN A 99 -2.35 9.88 9.04
CA ASN A 99 -1.44 11.02 8.92
C ASN A 99 -1.37 11.80 10.24
N GLY A 100 -0.15 12.07 10.72
CA GLY A 100 0.10 12.73 12.01
C GLY A 100 0.13 11.82 13.23
N TYR A 101 -0.12 10.51 13.08
CA TYR A 101 0.00 9.52 14.16
C TYR A 101 1.32 8.75 14.10
N SER A 102 1.83 8.31 15.27
CA SER A 102 2.85 7.26 15.34
C SER A 102 2.17 5.89 15.22
N ILE A 103 2.60 5.10 14.24
CA ILE A 103 2.05 3.80 13.87
C ILE A 103 3.00 2.70 14.34
N TYR A 104 2.44 1.64 14.95
CA TYR A 104 3.19 0.46 15.37
C TYR A 104 2.57 -0.78 14.72
N PHE A 105 3.41 -1.68 14.23
CA PHE A 105 2.96 -2.89 13.55
C PHE A 105 3.10 -4.12 14.43
N SER A 106 2.01 -4.86 14.58
CA SER A 106 2.04 -6.19 15.18
C SER A 106 2.81 -7.16 14.29
N ALA A 107 3.68 -7.97 14.89
CA ALA A 107 4.51 -8.94 14.22
C ALA A 107 4.11 -10.37 14.64
N PHE A 108 4.02 -11.26 13.66
CA PHE A 108 3.63 -12.66 13.82
C PHE A 108 4.70 -13.55 13.20
N LEU A 109 4.87 -14.75 13.74
CA LEU A 109 5.77 -15.74 13.17
C LEU A 109 4.99 -16.84 12.46
N ASP A 110 5.46 -17.25 11.29
CA ASP A 110 5.05 -18.54 10.71
C ASP A 110 5.82 -19.71 11.35
N PHE A 111 5.45 -20.93 10.99
CA PHE A 111 6.10 -22.16 11.48
C PHE A 111 7.60 -22.26 11.10
N ARG A 112 8.08 -21.43 10.15
CA ARG A 112 9.49 -21.36 9.73
C ARG A 112 10.25 -20.25 10.45
N GLY A 113 9.58 -19.48 11.30
CA GLY A 113 10.16 -18.33 11.99
C GLY A 113 10.27 -17.06 11.15
N ARG A 114 9.56 -16.95 10.02
CA ARG A 114 9.48 -15.70 9.23
C ARG A 114 8.50 -14.73 9.90
N ILE A 115 8.88 -13.45 9.91
CA ILE A 115 8.10 -12.39 10.53
C ILE A 115 7.13 -11.78 9.50
N TYR A 116 5.85 -11.74 9.85
CA TYR A 116 4.77 -11.13 9.08
C TYR A 116 4.10 -10.01 9.88
N CYS A 117 3.55 -9.02 9.19
CA CYS A 117 2.74 -7.98 9.79
C CYS A 117 1.27 -8.22 9.46
N SER A 118 0.36 -7.78 10.32
CA SER A 118 -1.08 -7.87 10.05
C SER A 118 -1.58 -6.71 9.19
N GLY A 119 -2.55 -6.99 8.32
CA GLY A 119 -3.24 -5.99 7.51
C GLY A 119 -2.55 -5.72 6.18
N ILE A 120 -3.07 -4.76 5.43
CA ILE A 120 -2.60 -4.43 4.07
C ILE A 120 -1.72 -3.18 4.00
N PHE A 121 -1.57 -2.45 5.11
CA PHE A 121 -0.81 -1.20 5.16
C PHE A 121 0.35 -1.33 6.14
N HIS A 122 1.47 -1.87 5.66
CA HIS A 122 2.70 -2.04 6.42
C HIS A 122 3.94 -2.12 5.49
N PHE A 123 5.15 -2.05 6.05
CA PHE A 123 6.39 -1.92 5.26
C PHE A 123 6.80 -3.18 4.46
N HIS A 124 6.26 -4.37 4.76
CA HIS A 124 6.43 -5.58 3.92
C HIS A 124 5.51 -5.62 2.69
N GLU A 125 4.58 -4.67 2.55
CA GLU A 125 3.64 -4.63 1.42
C GLU A 125 4.27 -4.06 0.15
N ARG A 126 3.43 -3.87 -0.87
CA ARG A 126 3.81 -3.31 -2.17
C ARG A 126 4.45 -1.92 -2.03
N ASP A 127 5.11 -1.50 -3.10
CA ASP A 127 5.95 -0.30 -3.12
C ASP A 127 5.21 0.99 -2.68
N LEU A 128 3.95 1.15 -3.08
CA LEU A 128 3.11 2.27 -2.63
C LEU A 128 2.94 2.30 -1.10
N ALA A 129 2.57 1.19 -0.48
CA ALA A 129 2.39 1.13 0.97
C ALA A 129 3.72 1.38 1.71
N ARG A 130 4.82 0.83 1.19
CA ARG A 130 6.15 1.00 1.76
C ARG A 130 6.67 2.43 1.65
N SER A 131 6.51 3.09 0.50
CA SER A 131 6.98 4.47 0.28
C SER A 131 6.23 5.51 1.12
N LEU A 132 4.99 5.20 1.50
CA LEU A 132 4.16 6.02 2.39
C LEU A 132 4.52 5.87 3.87
N LEU A 133 5.41 4.95 4.24
CA LEU A 133 5.82 4.71 5.62
C LEU A 133 7.29 5.13 5.83
N LEU A 134 7.52 6.01 6.80
CA LEU A 134 8.85 6.38 7.26
C LEU A 134 9.06 5.88 8.68
N LEU A 135 10.32 5.63 9.04
CA LEU A 135 10.67 5.43 10.44
C LEU A 135 10.39 6.71 11.21
N ASP A 136 9.66 6.60 12.30
CA ASP A 136 9.45 7.69 13.24
C ASP A 136 10.60 7.68 14.24
N CYS A 137 11.75 8.17 13.79
CA CYS A 137 12.86 8.49 14.66
C CYS A 137 12.44 9.73 15.47
N LYS A 138 11.82 9.51 16.63
CA LYS A 138 11.85 10.54 17.67
C LYS A 138 13.32 10.82 17.93
N ASP A 139 13.75 12.07 17.82
CA ASP A 139 15.13 12.45 18.13
C ASP A 139 15.46 11.80 19.47
N SER A 140 16.34 10.80 19.43
CA SER A 140 16.94 10.27 20.62
C SER A 140 17.58 11.47 21.27
N LYS A 141 17.07 11.92 22.42
CA LYS A 141 17.93 12.63 23.36
C LYS A 141 19.18 11.79 23.43
N SER A 142 20.31 12.36 23.01
CA SER A 142 21.62 11.71 23.07
C SER A 142 21.73 11.07 24.45
N TYR A 143 21.99 9.77 24.50
CA TYR A 143 22.28 9.05 25.73
C TYR A 143 23.63 9.49 26.37
N ASP A 144 24.11 10.68 26.05
CA ASP A 144 25.33 11.28 26.60
C ASP A 144 25.05 12.05 27.90
N ASP A 145 23.79 12.34 28.25
CA ASP A 145 23.45 13.12 29.45
C ASP A 145 23.30 12.29 30.75
N GLU A 146 23.32 10.95 30.70
CA GLU A 146 23.26 10.10 31.90
C GLU A 146 24.63 9.78 32.52
N ALA A 147 25.74 10.18 31.88
CA ALA A 147 27.09 9.96 32.40
C ALA A 147 27.60 11.07 33.35
N GLU A 148 26.87 12.16 33.53
CA GLU A 148 27.29 13.30 34.36
C GLU A 148 26.68 13.31 35.78
N PHE A 149 25.77 12.38 36.10
CA PHE A 149 25.17 12.26 37.43
C PHE A 149 25.89 11.28 38.40
N LEU A 150 27.07 10.76 38.01
CA LEU A 150 27.90 9.87 38.82
C LEU A 150 29.38 10.32 38.90
N LYS A 151 29.63 11.63 38.96
CA LYS A 151 30.89 12.20 39.43
C LYS A 151 30.65 13.13 40.61
#